data_AF-A0ABC8IX13-F1
#
_entry.id   AF-A0ABC8IX13-F1
#
_cell.length_a   1.000
_cell.length_b   1.000
_cell.length_c   1.000
_cell.angle_alpha   90.00
_cell.angle_beta   90.00
_cell.angle_gamma   90.00
#
_symmetry.space_group_name_H-M   'P 1'
#
loop_
_entity.id
_entity.type
_entity.pdbx_description
1 polymer ?
#
loop_
_entity_poly.entity_id
_entity_poly.type
_entity_poly.pdbx_seq_one_letter_code
_entity_poly.pdbx_strand_id
1 'polypeptide(L)'
;MEDPRKIMRRSIHTFLQHYHRVTTAAAIALPFSAALLLSQPFFSSSSSSIYMKLNTLFRGAGFSSSLGFFNILSLKLSQTLSSSLFTLPFSLTFMLFSKAYIIKLLSGASSVYYYRLLRTYICNSFFLLSANASAFALFFLAFNILNSFGFSSRNFYTLFSLSSALIYSIIIANAFVISNLALVSSPSSSSGGYATLLKACLLIRGRTSTALALALPTNLSLAGVEALFRYRVMRSYYKGDRDVTLIAIEGTFIAYLYALFLVLDTIVNFFFYQSCVKNEEDEKIGGEDEYLVKIQICDTENTKICIKGPKSLF
;
A
#
# COMPACT_ATOMS: atom_id res chain seq x y z
N MET A 1 19.61 -7.88 -1.89
CA MET A 1 18.53 -6.89 -1.68
C MET A 1 19.11 -5.60 -1.11
N GLU A 2 18.76 -4.44 -1.67
CA GLU A 2 19.26 -3.15 -1.18
C GLU A 2 18.66 -2.81 0.20
N ASP A 3 19.46 -2.21 1.09
CA ASP A 3 19.00 -1.81 2.42
C ASP A 3 17.85 -0.78 2.33
N PRO A 4 16.77 -0.92 3.13
CA PRO A 4 15.64 0.02 3.09
C PRO A 4 16.08 1.45 3.43
N ARG A 5 17.11 1.63 4.27
CA ARG A 5 17.69 2.95 4.57
C ARG A 5 18.32 3.61 3.33
N LYS A 6 18.97 2.84 2.46
CA LYS A 6 19.58 3.35 1.22
C LYS A 6 18.51 3.79 0.23
N ILE A 7 17.47 2.98 0.06
CA ILE A 7 16.31 3.30 -0.79
C ILE A 7 15.62 4.57 -0.29
N MET A 8 15.36 4.69 1.02
CA MET A 8 14.73 5.87 1.62
C MET A 8 15.59 7.13 1.41
N ARG A 9 16.91 7.04 1.68
CA ARG A 9 17.84 8.16 1.47
C ARG A 9 17.87 8.61 0.01
N ARG A 10 17.93 7.67 -0.94
CA ARG A 10 17.89 7.95 -2.38
C ARG A 10 16.57 8.60 -2.80
N SER A 11 15.46 8.16 -2.21
CA SER A 11 14.13 8.72 -2.47
C SER A 11 14.04 10.17 -2.01
N ILE A 12 14.49 10.48 -0.79
CA ILE A 12 14.54 11.84 -0.24
C ILE A 12 15.48 12.72 -1.06
N HIS A 13 16.67 12.22 -1.41
CA HIS A 13 17.61 12.94 -2.25
C HIS A 13 16.99 13.29 -3.61
N THR A 14 16.32 12.33 -4.26
CA THR A 14 15.66 12.54 -5.57
C THR A 14 14.50 13.52 -5.47
N PHE A 15 13.72 13.45 -4.38
CA PHE A 15 12.66 14.40 -4.07
C PHE A 15 13.20 15.83 -4.00
N LEU A 16 14.31 16.04 -3.28
CA LEU A 16 14.94 17.35 -3.13
C LEU A 16 15.60 17.83 -4.44
N GLN A 17 16.24 16.93 -5.18
CA GLN A 17 16.87 17.25 -6.47
C GLN A 17 15.86 17.74 -7.51
N HIS A 18 14.63 17.20 -7.49
CA HIS A 18 13.55 17.58 -8.41
C HIS A 18 12.45 18.39 -7.72
N TYR A 19 12.80 19.18 -6.69
CA TYR A 19 11.84 19.85 -5.81
C TYR A 19 10.70 20.53 -6.57
N HIS A 20 10.99 21.39 -7.54
CA HIS A 20 9.96 22.12 -8.30
C HIS A 20 8.98 21.19 -9.04
N ARG A 21 9.48 20.09 -9.64
CA ARG A 21 8.62 19.15 -10.37
C ARG A 21 7.78 18.33 -9.41
N VAL A 22 8.36 17.97 -8.27
CA VAL A 22 7.71 17.20 -7.21
C VAL A 22 6.62 18.02 -6.50
N THR A 23 6.88 19.29 -6.21
CA THR A 23 5.88 20.20 -5.64
C THR A 23 4.73 20.46 -6.61
N THR A 24 5.01 20.55 -7.92
CA THR A 24 3.97 20.61 -8.96
C THR A 24 3.08 19.35 -8.93
N ALA A 25 3.67 18.16 -8.77
CA ALA A 25 2.90 16.93 -8.64
C ALA A 25 2.05 16.90 -7.36
N ALA A 26 2.57 17.46 -6.25
CA ALA A 26 1.82 17.58 -5.00
C ALA A 26 0.67 18.59 -5.13
N ALA A 27 0.87 19.71 -5.83
CA ALA A 27 -0.18 20.66 -6.14
C ALA A 27 -1.30 20.02 -6.97
N ILE A 28 -0.96 19.14 -7.93
CA ILE A 28 -1.96 18.36 -8.67
C ILE A 28 -2.72 17.41 -7.75
N ALA A 29 -2.08 16.79 -6.76
CA ALA A 29 -2.74 15.89 -5.80
C ALA A 29 -3.50 16.60 -4.66
N LEU A 30 -3.42 17.94 -4.58
CA LEU A 30 -4.03 18.73 -3.51
C LEU A 30 -5.55 18.57 -3.43
N PRO A 31 -6.34 18.59 -4.54
CA PRO A 31 -7.78 18.42 -4.47
C PRO A 31 -8.19 17.08 -3.85
N PHE A 32 -7.46 15.99 -4.20
CA PHE A 32 -7.66 14.68 -3.58
C PHE A 32 -7.34 14.72 -2.08
N SER A 33 -6.22 15.34 -1.72
CA SER A 33 -5.77 15.40 -0.32
C SER A 33 -6.73 16.20 0.57
N ALA A 34 -7.22 17.34 0.07
CA ALA A 34 -8.24 18.14 0.73
C ALA A 34 -9.55 17.38 0.89
N ALA A 35 -10.04 16.74 -0.20
CA ALA A 35 -11.27 15.94 -0.16
C ALA A 35 -11.18 14.78 0.85
N LEU A 36 -10.02 14.09 0.89
CA LEU A 36 -9.79 13.00 1.83
C LEU A 36 -9.79 13.48 3.29
N LEU A 37 -9.00 14.51 3.60
CA LEU A 37 -8.91 15.06 4.96
C LEU A 37 -10.26 15.61 5.46
N LEU A 38 -11.03 16.26 4.58
CA LEU A 38 -12.37 16.74 4.91
C LEU A 38 -13.38 15.61 5.08
N SER A 39 -13.34 14.58 4.24
CA SER A 39 -14.34 13.50 4.28
C SER A 39 -14.32 12.68 5.57
N GLN A 40 -13.15 12.47 6.18
CA GLN A 40 -13.03 11.67 7.40
C GLN A 40 -13.88 12.17 8.58
N PRO A 41 -13.84 13.45 8.98
CA PRO A 41 -14.71 13.97 10.05
C PRO A 41 -16.19 13.98 9.66
N PHE A 42 -16.55 14.25 8.40
CA PHE A 42 -17.96 14.26 7.96
C PHE A 42 -18.64 12.89 8.08
N PHE A 43 -17.91 11.80 7.82
CA PHE A 43 -18.44 10.43 7.92
C PHE A 43 -18.11 9.74 9.24
N SER A 44 -17.74 10.50 10.28
CA SER A 44 -17.42 9.96 11.61
C SER A 44 -18.66 9.58 12.43
N SER A 45 -19.88 9.81 11.92
CA SER A 45 -21.13 9.52 12.63
C SER A 45 -21.53 8.04 12.53
N SER A 46 -21.87 7.46 13.68
CA SER A 46 -22.45 6.12 13.81
C SER A 46 -23.81 5.94 13.11
N SER A 47 -24.38 7.03 12.58
CA SER A 47 -25.65 7.05 11.85
C SER A 47 -25.52 6.70 10.36
N SER A 48 -24.33 6.33 9.87
CA SER A 48 -24.18 5.94 8.47
C SER A 48 -24.98 4.65 8.18
N SER A 49 -25.75 4.64 7.08
CA SER A 49 -26.47 3.44 6.64
C SER A 49 -25.54 2.24 6.46
N ILE A 50 -24.28 2.49 6.09
CA ILE A 50 -23.24 1.47 5.90
C ILE A 50 -22.84 0.85 7.23
N TYR A 51 -22.64 1.65 8.29
CA TYR A 51 -22.36 1.13 9.63
C TYR A 51 -23.48 0.20 10.10
N MET A 52 -24.75 0.62 9.96
CA MET A 52 -25.89 -0.19 10.37
C MET A 52 -25.94 -1.52 9.60
N LYS A 53 -25.73 -1.50 8.28
CA LYS A 53 -25.69 -2.71 7.45
C LYS A 53 -24.53 -3.65 7.83
N LEU A 54 -23.33 -3.11 8.04
CA LEU A 54 -22.18 -3.90 8.47
C LEU A 54 -22.41 -4.51 9.86
N ASN A 55 -22.94 -3.74 10.79
CA ASN A 55 -23.25 -4.23 12.13
C ASN A 55 -24.33 -5.33 12.09
N THR A 56 -25.36 -5.19 11.23
CA THR A 56 -26.35 -6.27 11.02
C THR A 56 -25.73 -7.53 10.41
N LEU A 57 -24.79 -7.39 9.47
CA LEU A 57 -24.07 -8.53 8.88
C LEU A 57 -23.21 -9.24 9.93
N PHE A 58 -22.45 -8.49 10.73
CA PHE A 58 -21.63 -9.07 11.80
C PHE A 58 -22.48 -9.74 12.89
N ARG A 59 -23.62 -9.12 13.26
CA ARG A 59 -24.58 -9.74 14.19
C ARG A 59 -25.20 -11.01 13.61
N GLY A 60 -25.60 -11.00 12.35
CA GLY A 60 -26.10 -12.19 11.65
C GLY A 60 -25.05 -13.30 11.55
N ALA A 61 -23.78 -12.91 11.47
CA ALA A 61 -22.62 -13.79 11.53
C ALA A 61 -22.24 -14.22 12.96
N GLY A 62 -23.10 -14.05 13.96
CA GLY A 62 -22.86 -14.52 15.32
C GLY A 62 -21.78 -13.76 16.11
N PHE A 63 -21.21 -12.70 15.54
CA PHE A 63 -20.32 -11.82 16.29
C PHE A 63 -21.16 -10.96 17.25
N SER A 64 -21.02 -11.22 18.55
CA SER A 64 -21.66 -10.37 19.56
C SER A 64 -21.01 -8.99 19.59
N SER A 65 -21.82 -7.94 19.77
CA SER A 65 -21.36 -6.56 19.97
C SER A 65 -20.46 -6.38 21.21
N SER A 66 -20.31 -7.42 22.04
CA SER A 66 -19.36 -7.46 23.16
C SER A 66 -17.89 -7.52 22.73
N LEU A 67 -17.57 -7.96 21.50
CA LEU A 67 -16.21 -7.90 20.98
C LEU A 67 -15.92 -6.47 20.46
N GLY A 68 -15.34 -5.64 21.33
CA GLY A 68 -15.05 -4.23 21.05
C GLY A 68 -14.30 -3.97 19.74
N PHE A 69 -13.42 -4.89 19.31
CA PHE A 69 -12.72 -4.80 18.03
C PHE A 69 -13.69 -4.75 16.83
N PHE A 70 -14.66 -5.66 16.73
CA PHE A 70 -15.54 -5.72 15.55
C PHE A 70 -16.46 -4.51 15.45
N ASN A 71 -16.85 -3.92 16.59
CA ASN A 71 -17.62 -2.68 16.59
C ASN A 71 -16.77 -1.49 16.09
N ILE A 72 -15.54 -1.34 16.61
CA ILE A 72 -14.60 -0.30 16.16
C ILE A 72 -14.25 -0.50 14.68
N LEU A 73 -14.03 -1.75 14.26
CA LEU A 73 -13.73 -2.12 12.90
C LEU A 73 -14.89 -1.80 11.96
N SER A 74 -16.13 -2.12 12.33
CA SER A 74 -17.33 -1.77 11.55
C SER A 74 -17.45 -0.27 11.36
N LEU A 75 -17.22 0.50 12.43
CA LEU A 75 -17.23 1.96 12.38
C LEU A 75 -16.12 2.47 11.45
N LYS A 76 -14.89 2.01 11.63
CA LYS A 76 -13.75 2.44 10.81
C LYS A 76 -13.89 2.05 9.35
N LEU A 77 -14.38 0.86 9.07
CA LEU A 77 -14.59 0.38 7.71
C LEU A 77 -15.72 1.17 7.03
N SER A 78 -16.82 1.46 7.73
CA SER A 78 -17.89 2.31 7.21
C SER A 78 -17.39 3.73 6.90
N GLN A 79 -16.56 4.29 7.78
CA GLN A 79 -15.93 5.61 7.61
C GLN A 79 -15.01 5.61 6.39
N THR A 80 -14.14 4.60 6.26
CA THR A 80 -13.22 4.45 5.14
C THR A 80 -13.94 4.23 3.81
N LEU A 81 -14.99 3.39 3.77
CA LEU A 81 -15.78 3.18 2.55
C LEU A 81 -16.51 4.44 2.11
N SER A 82 -17.16 5.14 3.05
CA SER A 82 -17.87 6.39 2.74
C SER A 82 -16.90 7.48 2.25
N SER A 83 -15.77 7.62 2.93
CA SER A 83 -14.69 8.53 2.54
C SER A 83 -14.07 8.16 1.18
N SER A 84 -13.85 6.87 0.92
CA SER A 84 -13.33 6.38 -0.37
C SER A 84 -14.30 6.66 -1.52
N LEU A 85 -15.59 6.38 -1.33
CA LEU A 85 -16.63 6.67 -2.34
C LEU A 85 -16.72 8.17 -2.64
N PHE A 86 -16.65 9.01 -1.61
CA PHE A 86 -16.64 10.46 -1.77
C PHE A 86 -15.39 10.97 -2.50
N THR A 87 -14.23 10.40 -2.22
CA THR A 87 -12.95 10.82 -2.80
C THR A 87 -12.63 10.14 -4.14
N LEU A 88 -13.39 9.12 -4.54
CA LEU A 88 -13.19 8.34 -5.76
C LEU A 88 -12.96 9.20 -7.02
N PRO A 89 -13.79 10.22 -7.36
CA PRO A 89 -13.55 11.01 -8.56
C PRO A 89 -12.21 11.76 -8.51
N PHE A 90 -11.83 12.28 -7.33
CA PHE A 90 -10.55 12.95 -7.13
C PHE A 90 -9.36 11.99 -7.14
N SER A 91 -9.56 10.76 -6.65
CA SER A 91 -8.52 9.72 -6.68
C SER A 91 -8.26 9.28 -8.11
N LEU A 92 -9.31 9.02 -8.89
CA LEU A 92 -9.20 8.62 -10.28
C LEU A 92 -8.56 9.71 -11.14
N THR A 93 -8.78 10.99 -10.85
CA THR A 93 -8.25 12.11 -11.62
C THR A 93 -6.93 12.63 -11.05
N PHE A 94 -7.00 13.48 -10.04
CA PHE A 94 -5.89 14.24 -9.47
C PHE A 94 -4.79 13.37 -8.87
N MET A 95 -5.16 12.36 -8.06
CA MET A 95 -4.18 11.48 -7.42
C MET A 95 -3.45 10.58 -8.44
N LEU A 96 -4.21 9.92 -9.34
CA LEU A 96 -3.61 9.08 -10.37
C LEU A 96 -2.77 9.89 -11.36
N PHE A 97 -3.19 11.10 -11.72
CA PHE A 97 -2.40 11.98 -12.59
C PHE A 97 -1.09 12.40 -11.91
N SER A 98 -1.13 12.76 -10.63
CA SER A 98 0.08 13.06 -9.84
C SER A 98 1.04 11.86 -9.78
N LYS A 99 0.53 10.65 -9.49
CA LYS A 99 1.34 9.43 -9.50
C LYS A 99 1.92 9.13 -10.90
N ALA A 100 1.12 9.25 -11.95
CA ALA A 100 1.55 9.04 -13.33
C ALA A 100 2.65 10.04 -13.73
N TYR A 101 2.53 11.31 -13.34
CA TYR A 101 3.51 12.34 -13.61
C TYR A 101 4.86 12.04 -12.93
N ILE A 102 4.84 11.62 -11.67
CA ILE A 102 6.07 11.26 -10.93
C ILE A 102 6.72 10.00 -11.51
N ILE A 103 5.94 8.97 -11.83
CA ILE A 103 6.49 7.76 -12.44
C ILE A 103 7.09 8.09 -13.81
N LYS A 104 6.45 8.94 -14.62
CA LYS A 104 6.99 9.42 -15.89
C LYS A 104 8.31 10.19 -15.70
N LEU A 105 8.37 11.06 -14.69
CA LEU A 105 9.57 11.82 -14.37
C LEU A 105 10.75 10.90 -14.01
N LEU A 106 10.49 9.83 -13.27
CA LEU A 106 11.52 8.88 -12.80
C LEU A 106 11.90 7.83 -13.86
N SER A 107 10.95 7.42 -14.71
CA SER A 107 11.19 6.40 -15.74
C SER A 107 11.75 6.95 -17.05
N GLY A 108 11.56 8.25 -17.32
CA GLY A 108 12.06 8.92 -18.53
C GLY A 108 11.30 8.58 -19.82
N ALA A 109 10.18 7.86 -19.76
CA ALA A 109 9.52 7.31 -20.94
C ALA A 109 8.25 8.06 -21.40
N SER A 110 7.95 7.96 -22.70
CA SER A 110 6.97 8.79 -23.42
C SER A 110 5.66 8.04 -23.71
N SER A 111 4.66 8.29 -22.85
CA SER A 111 3.32 8.78 -23.28
C SER A 111 2.04 7.98 -22.97
N VAL A 112 2.03 6.72 -22.54
CA VAL A 112 0.72 6.03 -22.28
C VAL A 112 0.68 5.26 -20.97
N TYR A 113 0.68 5.99 -19.85
CA TYR A 113 0.63 5.41 -18.51
C TYR A 113 -0.74 5.49 -17.84
N TYR A 114 -1.51 6.54 -18.11
CA TYR A 114 -2.72 6.80 -17.32
C TYR A 114 -3.74 5.67 -17.40
N TYR A 115 -4.08 5.18 -18.61
CA TYR A 115 -5.03 4.07 -18.76
C TYR A 115 -4.56 2.76 -18.09
N ARG A 116 -3.25 2.45 -18.18
CA ARG A 116 -2.66 1.28 -17.52
C ARG A 116 -2.67 1.43 -16.00
N LEU A 117 -2.34 2.62 -15.50
CA LEU A 117 -2.39 2.97 -14.07
C LEU A 117 -3.82 2.88 -13.54
N LEU A 118 -4.79 3.43 -14.29
CA LEU A 118 -6.21 3.38 -13.98
C LEU A 118 -6.70 1.94 -13.89
N ARG A 119 -6.36 1.09 -14.86
CA ARG A 119 -6.72 -0.33 -14.83
C ARG A 119 -6.14 -1.03 -13.61
N THR A 120 -4.86 -0.79 -13.30
CA THR A 120 -4.23 -1.34 -12.09
C THR A 120 -4.89 -0.80 -10.81
N TYR A 121 -5.25 0.48 -10.77
CA TYR A 121 -5.93 1.08 -9.61
C TYR A 121 -7.31 0.45 -9.35
N ILE A 122 -8.09 0.21 -10.40
CA ILE A 122 -9.38 -0.50 -10.29
C ILE A 122 -9.14 -1.92 -9.79
N CYS A 123 -8.17 -2.65 -10.35
CA CYS A 123 -7.80 -3.98 -9.87
C CYS A 123 -7.35 -3.98 -8.41
N ASN A 124 -6.56 -2.98 -7.98
CA ASN A 124 -6.15 -2.83 -6.60
C ASN A 124 -7.33 -2.58 -5.67
N SER A 125 -8.32 -1.81 -6.11
CA SER A 125 -9.53 -1.57 -5.32
C SER A 125 -10.29 -2.87 -5.08
N PHE A 126 -10.45 -3.72 -6.10
CA PHE A 126 -11.03 -5.06 -5.94
C PHE A 126 -10.17 -5.98 -5.07
N PHE A 127 -8.84 -5.93 -5.23
CA PHE A 127 -7.92 -6.72 -4.42
C PHE A 127 -7.98 -6.36 -2.94
N LEU A 128 -7.96 -5.06 -2.61
CA LEU A 128 -8.12 -4.58 -1.24
C LEU A 128 -9.49 -4.94 -0.67
N LEU A 129 -10.56 -4.78 -1.45
CA LEU A 129 -11.90 -5.19 -1.02
C LEU A 129 -11.96 -6.70 -0.74
N SER A 130 -11.37 -7.51 -1.63
CA SER A 130 -11.28 -8.96 -1.46
C SER A 130 -10.45 -9.35 -0.23
N ALA A 131 -9.36 -8.64 0.07
CA ALA A 131 -8.52 -8.89 1.25
C ALA A 131 -9.28 -8.58 2.56
N ASN A 132 -10.09 -7.52 2.57
CA ASN A 132 -10.98 -7.23 3.70
C ASN A 132 -12.04 -8.32 3.88
N ALA A 133 -12.71 -8.71 2.78
CA ALA A 133 -13.75 -9.73 2.81
C ALA A 133 -13.21 -11.10 3.24
N SER A 134 -12.03 -11.50 2.74
CA SER A 134 -11.40 -12.77 3.13
C SER A 134 -10.96 -12.77 4.59
N ALA A 135 -10.43 -11.66 5.11
CA ALA A 135 -10.09 -11.54 6.53
C ALA A 135 -11.34 -11.70 7.41
N PHE A 136 -12.47 -11.10 7.06
CA PHE A 136 -13.72 -11.29 7.80
C PHE A 136 -14.26 -12.70 7.72
N ALA A 137 -14.21 -13.33 6.54
CA ALA A 137 -14.60 -14.72 6.38
C ALA A 137 -13.73 -15.65 7.25
N LEU A 138 -12.41 -15.41 7.31
CA LEU A 138 -11.49 -16.16 8.16
C LEU A 138 -11.80 -15.98 9.65
N PHE A 139 -12.03 -14.74 10.11
CA PHE A 139 -12.39 -14.51 11.52
C PHE A 139 -13.74 -15.12 11.87
N PHE A 140 -14.70 -15.08 10.95
CA PHE A 140 -16.01 -15.69 11.15
C PHE A 140 -15.88 -17.20 11.28
N LEU A 141 -15.15 -17.84 10.37
CA LEU A 141 -14.91 -19.27 10.41
C LEU A 141 -14.17 -19.67 11.69
N ALA A 142 -13.10 -18.95 12.05
CA ALA A 142 -12.34 -19.21 13.27
C ALA A 142 -13.20 -19.06 14.54
N PHE A 143 -14.01 -18.01 14.61
CA PHE A 143 -14.92 -17.77 15.74
C PHE A 143 -15.94 -18.90 15.89
N ASN A 144 -16.59 -19.32 14.80
CA ASN A 144 -17.60 -20.38 14.85
C ASN A 144 -17.00 -21.74 15.24
N ILE A 145 -15.82 -22.09 14.71
CA ILE A 145 -15.13 -23.32 15.07
C ILE A 145 -14.81 -23.32 16.57
N LEU A 146 -14.21 -22.24 17.08
CA LEU A 146 -13.83 -22.15 18.49
C LEU A 146 -15.05 -22.13 19.42
N ASN A 147 -16.12 -21.42 19.02
CA ASN A 147 -17.38 -21.43 19.77
C ASN A 147 -18.03 -22.82 19.79
N SER A 148 -17.94 -23.58 18.68
CA SER A 148 -18.42 -24.97 18.61
C SER A 148 -17.64 -25.93 19.53
N PHE A 149 -16.38 -25.63 19.83
CA PHE A 149 -15.59 -26.37 20.84
C PHE A 149 -15.88 -25.92 22.29
N GLY A 150 -16.82 -24.99 22.49
CA GLY A 150 -17.21 -24.50 23.82
C GLY A 150 -16.34 -23.38 24.37
N PHE A 151 -15.45 -22.78 23.57
CA PHE A 151 -14.66 -21.62 24.00
C PHE A 151 -15.52 -20.34 24.01
N SER A 152 -16.23 -20.10 25.11
CA SER A 152 -17.13 -18.93 25.28
C SER A 152 -16.75 -18.00 26.44
N SER A 153 -15.54 -18.14 27.00
CA SER A 153 -15.12 -17.31 28.13
C SER A 153 -14.80 -15.87 27.72
N ARG A 154 -14.98 -14.92 28.65
CA ARG A 154 -14.65 -13.50 28.42
C ARG A 154 -13.17 -13.30 28.03
N ASN A 155 -12.26 -14.04 28.66
CA ASN A 155 -10.83 -13.99 28.34
C ASN A 155 -10.53 -14.54 26.94
N PHE A 156 -11.28 -15.55 26.50
CA PHE A 156 -11.16 -16.06 25.15
C PHE A 156 -11.60 -15.01 24.12
N TYR A 157 -12.72 -14.31 24.35
CA TYR A 157 -13.16 -13.23 23.45
C TYR A 157 -12.18 -12.06 23.37
N THR A 158 -11.52 -11.68 24.47
CA THR A 158 -10.50 -10.62 24.44
C THR A 158 -9.24 -11.07 23.69
N LEU A 159 -8.78 -12.31 23.90
CA LEU A 159 -7.65 -12.87 23.16
C LEU A 159 -7.94 -13.00 21.67
N PHE A 160 -9.13 -13.51 21.32
CA PHE A 160 -9.57 -13.62 19.93
C PHE A 160 -9.69 -12.25 19.26
N SER A 161 -10.22 -11.26 19.97
CA SER A 161 -10.30 -9.86 19.52
C SER A 161 -8.92 -9.28 19.25
N LEU A 162 -7.97 -9.47 20.17
CA LEU A 162 -6.60 -8.97 20.02
C LEU A 162 -5.87 -9.67 18.86
N SER A 163 -5.98 -10.99 18.78
CA SER A 163 -5.38 -11.79 17.70
C SER A 163 -5.94 -11.40 16.34
N SER A 164 -7.28 -11.25 16.23
CA SER A 164 -7.94 -10.81 15.01
C SER A 164 -7.47 -9.42 14.57
N ALA A 165 -7.29 -8.48 15.50
CA ALA A 165 -6.76 -7.15 15.19
C ALA A 165 -5.33 -7.19 14.62
N LEU A 166 -4.45 -8.02 15.20
CA LEU A 166 -3.08 -8.19 14.73
C LEU A 166 -3.04 -8.84 13.35
N ILE A 167 -3.74 -9.96 13.16
CA ILE A 167 -3.81 -10.67 11.89
C ILE A 167 -4.40 -9.77 10.80
N TYR A 168 -5.48 -9.05 11.10
CA TYR A 168 -6.09 -8.11 10.16
C TYR A 168 -5.12 -7.02 9.72
N SER A 169 -4.37 -6.45 10.67
CA SER A 169 -3.38 -5.42 10.38
C SER A 169 -2.28 -5.94 9.47
N ILE A 170 -1.80 -7.17 9.68
CA ILE A 170 -0.80 -7.82 8.82
C ILE A 170 -1.34 -8.05 7.41
N ILE A 171 -2.58 -8.56 7.28
CA ILE A 171 -3.21 -8.81 5.97
C ILE A 171 -3.32 -7.50 5.19
N ILE A 172 -3.88 -6.45 5.81
CA ILE A 172 -4.11 -5.16 5.15
C ILE A 172 -2.79 -4.44 4.84
N ALA A 173 -1.80 -4.49 5.73
CA ALA A 173 -0.49 -3.88 5.47
C ALA A 173 0.18 -4.52 4.25
N ASN A 174 0.18 -5.85 4.16
CA ASN A 174 0.73 -6.54 2.99
C ASN A 174 -0.06 -6.23 1.72
N ALA A 175 -1.40 -6.22 1.79
CA ALA A 175 -2.24 -5.89 0.63
C ALA A 175 -1.98 -4.45 0.13
N PHE A 176 -1.76 -3.49 1.03
CA PHE A 176 -1.43 -2.11 0.69
C PHE A 176 -0.07 -1.99 0.00
N VAL A 177 0.97 -2.66 0.52
CA VAL A 177 2.31 -2.70 -0.08
C VAL A 177 2.25 -3.31 -1.48
N ILE A 178 1.57 -4.45 -1.66
CA ILE A 178 1.39 -5.09 -2.97
C ILE A 178 0.68 -4.15 -3.94
N SER A 179 -0.39 -3.48 -3.49
CA SER A 179 -1.16 -2.54 -4.32
C SER A 179 -0.30 -1.36 -4.79
N ASN A 180 0.47 -0.74 -3.89
CA ASN A 180 1.36 0.36 -4.25
C ASN A 180 2.46 -0.07 -5.21
N LEU A 181 3.03 -1.26 -5.00
CA LEU A 181 4.03 -1.81 -5.92
C LEU A 181 3.44 -2.13 -7.30
N ALA A 182 2.21 -2.65 -7.34
CA ALA A 182 1.49 -2.91 -8.59
C ALA A 182 1.26 -1.61 -9.39
N LEU A 183 0.88 -0.51 -8.73
CA LEU A 183 0.70 0.79 -9.39
C LEU A 183 1.97 1.28 -10.04
N VAL A 184 3.08 1.22 -9.30
CA VAL A 184 4.38 1.68 -9.78
C VAL A 184 4.95 0.79 -10.89
N SER A 185 4.67 -0.51 -10.86
CA SER A 185 5.14 -1.45 -11.89
C SER A 185 4.30 -1.44 -13.16
N SER A 186 3.04 -0.97 -13.09
CA SER A 186 2.10 -0.95 -14.22
C SER A 186 2.64 -0.29 -15.50
N PRO A 187 3.32 0.87 -15.43
CA PRO A 187 4.02 1.49 -16.56
C PRO A 187 5.01 0.60 -17.31
N SER A 188 5.72 -0.26 -16.61
CA SER A 188 6.75 -1.14 -17.18
C SER A 188 6.20 -2.47 -17.72
N SER A 189 4.92 -2.75 -17.48
CA SER A 189 4.26 -3.97 -17.95
C SER A 189 3.60 -3.77 -19.31
N SER A 190 3.63 -4.83 -20.14
CA SER A 190 2.88 -4.90 -21.40
C SER A 190 1.37 -4.91 -21.15
N SER A 191 0.92 -5.47 -20.02
CA SER A 191 -0.48 -5.45 -19.59
C SER A 191 -0.63 -4.92 -18.16
N GLY A 192 -1.23 -3.72 -18.00
CA GLY A 192 -1.69 -3.22 -16.70
C GLY A 192 -2.77 -4.11 -16.05
N GLY A 193 -3.29 -3.75 -14.88
CA GLY A 193 -4.39 -4.48 -14.22
C GLY A 193 -3.94 -5.71 -13.43
N TYR A 194 -4.66 -6.83 -13.52
CA TYR A 194 -4.42 -8.01 -12.69
C TYR A 194 -3.04 -8.64 -12.89
N ALA A 195 -2.51 -8.67 -14.11
CA ALA A 195 -1.16 -9.18 -14.38
C ALA A 195 -0.08 -8.42 -13.60
N THR A 196 -0.22 -7.09 -13.47
CA THR A 196 0.69 -6.27 -12.64
C THR A 196 0.57 -6.55 -11.16
N LEU A 197 -0.64 -6.84 -10.69
CA LEU A 197 -0.89 -7.22 -9.31
C LEU A 197 -0.21 -8.56 -8.98
N LEU A 198 -0.39 -9.57 -9.84
CA LEU A 198 0.29 -10.86 -9.68
C LEU A 198 1.81 -10.71 -9.71
N LYS A 199 2.34 -9.92 -10.65
CA LYS A 199 3.78 -9.62 -10.71
C LYS A 199 4.26 -8.98 -9.40
N ALA A 200 3.51 -8.02 -8.85
CA ALA A 200 3.84 -7.40 -7.58
C ALA A 200 3.80 -8.39 -6.41
N CYS A 201 2.83 -9.31 -6.37
CA CYS A 201 2.77 -10.38 -5.37
C CYS A 201 4.03 -11.28 -5.43
N LEU A 202 4.47 -11.64 -6.63
CA LEU A 202 5.68 -12.45 -6.83
C LEU A 202 6.94 -11.69 -6.41
N LEU A 203 7.07 -10.42 -6.84
CA LEU A 203 8.21 -9.56 -6.51
C LEU A 203 8.38 -9.33 -5.00
N ILE A 204 7.29 -9.33 -4.23
CA ILE A 204 7.31 -9.12 -2.78
C ILE A 204 7.63 -10.41 -2.02
N ARG A 205 7.49 -11.60 -2.64
CA ARG A 205 7.75 -12.88 -1.97
C ARG A 205 9.20 -12.93 -1.50
N GLY A 206 9.40 -13.17 -0.21
CA GLY A 206 10.73 -13.13 0.44
C GLY A 206 11.26 -11.73 0.77
N ARG A 207 10.55 -10.66 0.38
CA ARG A 207 10.95 -9.25 0.54
C ARG A 207 9.90 -8.43 1.30
N THR A 208 8.97 -9.09 2.00
CA THR A 208 7.88 -8.45 2.75
C THR A 208 8.40 -7.55 3.86
N SER A 209 9.42 -7.98 4.61
CA SER A 209 9.99 -7.20 5.71
C SER A 209 10.60 -5.88 5.24
N THR A 210 11.36 -5.88 4.14
CA THR A 210 11.94 -4.66 3.58
C THR A 210 10.87 -3.73 3.02
N ALA A 211 9.86 -4.29 2.36
CA ALA A 211 8.73 -3.53 1.83
C ALA A 211 7.92 -2.84 2.95
N LEU A 212 7.63 -3.57 4.04
CA LEU A 212 6.95 -3.03 5.21
C LEU A 212 7.80 -1.96 5.92
N ALA A 213 9.11 -2.17 6.04
CA ALA A 213 10.02 -1.20 6.63
C ALA A 213 10.09 0.13 5.84
N LEU A 214 9.90 0.08 4.51
CA LEU A 214 9.84 1.27 3.66
C LEU A 214 8.47 1.98 3.72
N ALA A 215 7.38 1.21 3.80
CA ALA A 215 6.03 1.75 3.86
C ALA A 215 5.68 2.35 5.24
N LEU A 216 6.33 1.89 6.31
CA LEU A 216 5.99 2.31 7.68
C LEU A 216 6.21 3.81 7.92
N PRO A 217 7.38 4.41 7.58
CA PRO A 217 7.59 5.85 7.78
C PRO A 217 6.65 6.73 6.95
N THR A 218 6.35 6.35 5.70
CA THR A 218 5.47 7.13 4.81
C THR A 218 4.03 7.10 5.31
N ASN A 219 3.52 5.92 5.69
CA ASN A 219 2.19 5.76 6.27
C ASN A 219 2.05 6.45 7.64
N LEU A 220 3.07 6.38 8.48
CA LEU A 220 3.08 7.08 9.77
C LEU A 220 3.05 8.60 9.57
N SER A 221 3.77 9.12 8.58
CA SER A 221 3.77 10.54 8.23
C SER A 221 2.39 10.99 7.74
N LEU A 222 1.75 10.22 6.85
CA LEU A 222 0.38 10.49 6.39
C LEU A 222 -0.62 10.49 7.54
N ALA A 223 -0.57 9.49 8.42
CA ALA A 223 -1.42 9.43 9.61
C ALA A 223 -1.17 10.60 10.57
N GLY A 224 0.08 11.03 10.71
CA GLY A 224 0.45 12.23 11.47
C GLY A 224 -0.17 13.50 10.91
N VAL A 225 -0.18 13.66 9.58
CA VAL A 225 -0.82 14.80 8.91
C VAL A 225 -2.35 14.75 9.06
N GLU A 226 -2.97 13.57 8.98
CA GLU A 226 -4.41 13.40 9.27
C GLU A 226 -4.75 13.80 10.72
N ALA A 227 -3.93 13.38 11.68
CA ALA A 227 -4.09 13.77 13.08
C ALA A 227 -3.90 15.28 13.27
N LEU A 228 -2.92 15.87 12.60
CA LEU A 228 -2.66 17.32 12.63
C LEU A 228 -3.86 18.10 12.08
N PHE A 229 -4.43 17.67 10.95
CA PHE A 229 -5.63 18.28 10.36
C PHE A 229 -6.81 18.25 11.33
N ARG A 230 -7.07 17.10 11.95
CA ARG A 230 -8.14 16.98 12.95
C ARG A 230 -7.91 17.89 14.16
N TYR A 231 -6.68 17.93 14.66
CA TYR A 231 -6.34 18.71 15.84
C TYR A 231 -6.37 20.23 15.60
N ARG A 232 -5.83 20.69 14.46
CA ARG A 232 -5.70 22.11 14.14
C ARG A 232 -6.94 22.69 13.47
N VAL A 233 -7.46 22.02 12.45
CA VAL A 233 -8.53 22.54 11.59
C VAL A 233 -9.88 22.18 12.17
N MET A 234 -10.17 20.89 12.34
CA MET A 234 -11.49 20.44 12.76
C MET A 234 -11.85 20.90 14.17
N ARG A 235 -10.89 20.83 15.11
CA ARG A 235 -11.11 21.32 16.47
C ARG A 235 -11.44 22.82 16.51
N SER A 236 -10.73 23.63 15.72
CA SER A 236 -10.95 25.08 15.66
C SER A 236 -12.30 25.40 15.01
N TYR A 237 -12.66 24.67 13.95
CA TYR A 237 -13.95 24.80 13.27
C TYR A 237 -15.13 24.52 14.22
N TYR A 238 -15.10 23.39 14.95
CA TYR A 238 -16.18 23.05 15.89
C TYR A 238 -16.28 23.99 17.09
N LYS A 239 -15.17 24.58 17.54
CA LYS A 239 -15.17 25.54 18.64
C LYS A 239 -15.64 26.94 18.23
N GLY A 240 -15.61 27.27 16.94
CA GLY A 240 -15.92 28.61 16.44
C GLY A 240 -14.93 29.68 16.93
N ASP A 241 -13.71 29.28 17.28
CA ASP A 241 -12.73 30.12 18.02
C ASP A 241 -11.82 30.96 17.11
N ARG A 242 -11.89 30.74 15.78
CA ARG A 242 -11.04 31.40 14.78
C ARG A 242 -11.83 31.70 13.52
N ASP A 243 -11.39 32.73 12.78
CA ASP A 243 -11.95 33.05 11.47
C ASP A 243 -11.85 31.85 10.52
N VAL A 244 -12.95 31.57 9.82
CA VAL A 244 -13.09 30.52 8.81
C VAL A 244 -12.02 30.65 7.72
N THR A 245 -11.63 31.88 7.35
CA THR A 245 -10.58 32.11 6.33
C THR A 245 -9.22 31.61 6.79
N LEU A 246 -8.83 31.90 8.04
CA LEU A 246 -7.58 31.42 8.64
C LEU A 246 -7.58 29.89 8.78
N ILE A 247 -8.72 29.30 9.16
CA ILE A 247 -8.89 27.86 9.24
C ILE A 247 -8.73 27.21 7.85
N ALA A 248 -9.29 27.83 6.80
CA ALA A 248 -9.19 27.33 5.43
C ALA A 248 -7.75 27.39 4.90
N ILE A 249 -7.00 28.47 5.17
CA ILE A 249 -5.59 28.59 4.79
C ILE A 249 -4.75 27.52 5.49
N GLU A 250 -4.90 27.38 6.81
CA GLU A 250 -4.20 26.37 7.59
C GLU A 250 -4.54 24.95 7.11
N GLY A 251 -5.82 24.68 6.83
CA GLY A 251 -6.27 23.40 6.28
C GLY A 251 -5.71 23.11 4.89
N THR A 252 -5.61 24.12 4.02
CA THR A 252 -5.01 23.99 2.69
C THR A 252 -3.52 23.67 2.78
N PHE A 253 -2.79 24.32 3.70
CA PHE A 253 -1.38 24.02 3.95
C PHE A 253 -1.18 22.58 4.45
N ILE A 254 -2.01 22.13 5.39
CA ILE A 254 -1.95 20.75 5.89
C ILE A 254 -2.31 19.74 4.79
N ALA A 255 -3.30 20.04 3.94
CA ALA A 255 -3.63 19.21 2.78
C ALA A 255 -2.48 19.14 1.75
N TYR A 256 -1.76 20.24 1.55
CA TYR A 256 -0.56 20.25 0.72
C TYR A 256 0.58 19.41 1.31
N LEU A 257 0.79 19.46 2.63
CA LEU A 257 1.74 18.56 3.31
C LEU A 257 1.38 17.09 3.09
N TYR A 258 0.08 16.75 3.16
CA TYR A 258 -0.40 15.39 2.86
C TYR A 258 -0.04 14.99 1.41
N ALA A 259 -0.29 15.88 0.46
CA ALA A 259 0.03 15.65 -0.94
C ALA A 259 1.54 15.44 -1.19
N LEU A 260 2.41 16.16 -0.49
CA LEU A 260 3.86 15.96 -0.57
C LEU A 260 4.26 14.55 -0.10
N PHE A 261 3.68 14.07 1.00
CA PHE A 261 3.94 12.71 1.48
C PHE A 261 3.38 11.63 0.53
N LEU A 262 2.24 11.85 -0.13
CA LEU A 262 1.74 10.94 -1.17
C LEU A 262 2.70 10.83 -2.36
N VAL A 263 3.29 11.95 -2.77
CA VAL A 263 4.29 11.97 -3.84
C VAL A 263 5.56 11.26 -3.38
N LEU A 264 6.06 11.55 -2.18
CA LEU A 264 7.22 10.88 -1.61
C LEU A 264 7.03 9.37 -1.52
N ASP A 265 5.85 8.91 -1.05
CA ASP A 265 5.49 7.49 -1.01
C ASP A 265 5.55 6.85 -2.41
N THR A 266 5.13 7.57 -3.44
CA THR A 266 5.22 7.11 -4.84
C THR A 266 6.68 6.96 -5.30
N ILE A 267 7.55 7.91 -4.93
CA ILE A 267 8.99 7.86 -5.23
C ILE A 267 9.65 6.68 -4.51
N VAL A 268 9.33 6.46 -3.23
CA VAL A 268 9.86 5.35 -2.42
C VAL A 268 9.46 4.01 -3.05
N ASN A 269 8.18 3.84 -3.38
CA ASN A 269 7.70 2.62 -4.04
C ASN A 269 8.34 2.41 -5.43
N PHE A 270 8.64 3.48 -6.17
CA PHE A 270 9.39 3.43 -7.43
C PHE A 270 10.81 2.88 -7.26
N PHE A 271 11.58 3.41 -6.32
CA PHE A 271 12.93 2.90 -6.10
C PHE A 271 12.93 1.50 -5.48
N PHE A 272 11.94 1.18 -4.65
CA PHE A 272 11.75 -0.18 -4.16
C PHE A 272 11.47 -1.16 -5.32
N TYR A 273 10.59 -0.81 -6.25
CA TYR A 273 10.35 -1.59 -7.46
C TYR A 273 11.64 -1.79 -8.27
N GLN A 274 12.39 -0.72 -8.53
CA GLN A 274 13.65 -0.80 -9.27
C GLN A 274 14.67 -1.70 -8.57
N SER A 275 14.78 -1.63 -7.24
CA SER A 275 15.62 -2.55 -6.47
C SER A 275 15.15 -3.99 -6.63
N CYS A 276 13.84 -4.25 -6.56
CA CYS A 276 13.31 -5.61 -6.72
C CYS A 276 13.65 -6.21 -8.09
N VAL A 277 13.49 -5.43 -9.17
CA VAL A 277 13.78 -5.86 -10.54
C VAL A 277 15.27 -6.16 -10.72
N LYS A 278 16.16 -5.28 -10.26
CA LYS A 278 17.61 -5.49 -10.35
C LYS A 278 18.06 -6.79 -9.66
N ASN A 279 17.53 -7.06 -8.47
CA ASN A 279 17.88 -8.31 -7.77
C ASN A 279 17.37 -9.56 -8.53
N GLU A 280 16.22 -9.50 -9.22
CA GLU A 280 15.77 -10.64 -10.06
C GLU A 280 16.66 -10.85 -11.30
N GLU A 281 17.20 -9.77 -11.88
CA GLU A 281 18.14 -9.84 -13.00
C GLU A 281 19.49 -10.42 -12.54
N ASP A 282 20.01 -9.96 -11.40
CA ASP A 282 21.25 -10.46 -10.81
C ASP A 282 21.15 -11.95 -10.43
N GLU A 283 20.00 -12.40 -9.90
CA GLU A 283 19.74 -13.81 -9.58
C GLU A 283 19.70 -14.69 -10.85
N LYS A 284 19.18 -14.17 -11.97
CA LYS A 284 19.17 -14.92 -13.25
C LYS A 284 20.55 -15.05 -13.87
N ILE A 285 21.34 -13.98 -13.86
CA ILE A 285 22.71 -13.99 -14.39
C ILE A 285 23.60 -14.92 -13.56
N GLY A 286 23.50 -14.85 -12.22
CA GLY A 286 24.25 -15.75 -11.33
C GLY A 286 23.88 -17.22 -11.50
N GLY A 287 22.62 -17.53 -11.80
CA GLY A 287 22.18 -18.88 -12.13
C GLY A 287 22.72 -19.36 -13.48
N GLU A 288 22.68 -18.51 -14.52
CA GLU A 288 23.24 -18.85 -15.84
C GLU A 288 24.77 -19.10 -15.80
N ASP A 289 25.51 -18.33 -14.99
CA ASP A 289 26.94 -18.55 -14.77
C ASP A 289 27.24 -19.87 -14.01
N GLU A 290 26.33 -20.33 -13.15
CA GLU A 290 26.45 -21.60 -12.41
C GLU A 290 26.14 -22.82 -13.30
N TYR A 291 25.30 -22.66 -14.34
CA TYR A 291 25.07 -23.68 -15.37
C TYR A 291 26.05 -23.62 -16.55
N LEU A 292 26.78 -22.50 -16.73
CA LEU A 292 27.91 -22.39 -17.64
C LEU A 292 29.19 -22.96 -17.01
N VAL A 293 29.16 -24.24 -16.62
CA VAL A 293 30.39 -25.04 -16.52
C VAL A 293 30.95 -25.19 -17.94
N LYS A 294 31.76 -24.19 -18.29
CA LYS A 294 32.73 -24.05 -19.39
C LYS A 294 33.06 -25.35 -20.12
N ILE A 295 32.35 -25.63 -21.23
CA ILE A 295 32.83 -26.58 -22.24
C ILE A 295 33.87 -25.83 -23.07
N GLN A 296 35.13 -25.94 -22.66
CA GLN A 296 36.27 -25.50 -23.46
C GLN A 296 36.69 -26.68 -24.34
N ILE A 297 36.34 -26.63 -25.63
CA ILE A 297 36.81 -27.61 -26.61
C ILE A 297 38.27 -27.27 -26.90
N CYS A 298 39.19 -28.11 -26.43
CA CYS A 298 40.59 -28.06 -26.87
C CYS A 298 40.69 -28.75 -28.22
N ASP A 299 40.92 -27.98 -29.29
CA ASP A 299 41.31 -28.51 -30.59
C ASP A 299 42.75 -29.04 -30.50
N THR A 300 42.88 -30.31 -30.12
CA THR A 300 44.05 -31.12 -30.44
C THR A 300 43.60 -32.56 -30.65
N GLU A 301 43.48 -32.93 -31.92
CA GLU A 301 43.46 -34.23 -32.65
C GLU A 301 43.22 -35.59 -31.95
N ASN A 302 42.82 -35.68 -30.69
CA ASN A 302 42.37 -36.92 -30.07
C ASN A 302 41.23 -36.60 -29.10
N THR A 303 40.00 -36.80 -29.55
CA THR A 303 38.76 -36.53 -28.80
C THR A 303 38.68 -37.35 -27.51
N LYS A 304 39.13 -36.75 -26.40
CA LYS A 304 38.73 -37.14 -25.04
C LYS A 304 37.91 -35.99 -24.43
N ILE A 305 36.63 -36.25 -24.20
CA ILE A 305 35.75 -35.36 -23.45
C ILE A 305 36.12 -35.50 -21.97
N CYS A 306 36.79 -34.49 -21.40
CA CYS A 306 37.09 -34.44 -19.98
C CYS A 306 36.04 -33.59 -19.25
N ILE A 307 35.15 -34.23 -18.50
CA ILE A 307 34.25 -33.55 -17.56
C ILE A 307 35.04 -33.32 -16.27
N LYS A 308 35.44 -32.08 -16.01
CA LYS A 308 36.03 -31.68 -14.72
C LYS A 308 34.89 -31.32 -13.76
N GLY A 309 34.68 -32.16 -12.75
CA GLY A 309 33.81 -31.82 -11.62
C GLY A 309 34.39 -30.67 -10.77
N PRO A 310 33.56 -30.01 -9.94
CA PRO A 310 33.99 -28.90 -9.11
C PRO A 310 35.09 -29.36 -8.15
N LYS A 311 36.20 -28.61 -8.10
CA LYS A 311 37.21 -28.79 -7.06
C LYS A 311 36.57 -28.40 -5.73
N SER A 312 36.39 -29.38 -4.84
CA SER A 312 36.11 -29.15 -3.43
C SER A 312 37.23 -28.29 -2.84
N LEU A 313 36.89 -27.05 -2.46
CA LEU A 313 37.73 -26.23 -1.60
C LEU A 313 37.51 -26.71 -0.16
N PHE A 314 38.59 -27.20 0.46
CA PHE A 314 38.75 -27.19 1.92
C PHE A 314 38.89 -25.76 2.41
#